data_AF-A0A4D5RNT2-F1
#
_entry.id   AF-A0A4D5RNT2-F1
#
_cell.length_a   1.000
_cell.length_b   1.000
_cell.length_c   1.000
_cell.angle_alpha   90.00
_cell.angle_beta   90.00
_cell.angle_gamma   90.00
#
_symmetry.space_group_name_H-M   'P 1'
#
loop_
_entity.id
_entity.type
_entity.pdbx_description
1 polymer ?
#
loop_
_entity_poly.entity_id
_entity_poly.type
_entity_poly.pdbx_seq_one_letter_code
_entity_poly.pdbx_strand_id
1 'polypeptide(L)'
;VPVHLAQDLPLPQGRIKALRNISFGPQYTSEQQDQVLRILNHSSEKELQKLSIGASSILRILHHREENGGFESIDHVLSIRGFQEKGLKKICEAVLYGKKPQVKRPDRTSIVPALSQERIQEVAKVLAVDVSPPYITWAHLTQHKQISSWERTKFLDEKSRHHLHSYYSAVQEVLPSLPAADLYVVEQRPTRQKQSSESLHLRTQLAIQAMLVALLSHGKEHQPQVVSIKSAAVTQLFQLNVGNERISGQETLNGLFESGAFTIEKGLRTSYLQESSVNREHLCNVLLLAHAFYLLVES
;
A
#
# COMPACT_ATOMS: atom_id res chain seq x y z
N VAL A 1 35.32 -40.10 -47.67
CA VAL A 1 34.53 -40.58 -46.51
C VAL A 1 34.03 -39.34 -45.78
N PRO A 2 32.71 -39.18 -45.57
CA PRO A 2 32.05 -37.88 -45.53
C PRO A 2 31.69 -37.42 -44.11
N VAL A 3 31.46 -36.11 -44.05
CA VAL A 3 31.00 -35.30 -42.90
C VAL A 3 29.56 -35.67 -42.54
N HIS A 4 29.31 -36.06 -41.27
CA HIS A 4 27.97 -36.31 -40.75
C HIS A 4 27.22 -35.00 -40.52
N LEU A 5 26.33 -34.66 -41.46
CA LEU A 5 25.24 -33.72 -41.25
C LEU A 5 24.10 -34.37 -40.46
N ALA A 6 23.61 -33.62 -39.49
CA ALA A 6 22.49 -33.96 -38.61
C ALA A 6 21.20 -34.23 -39.41
N GLN A 7 20.48 -35.25 -38.97
CA GLN A 7 19.20 -35.68 -39.53
C GLN A 7 18.08 -34.74 -39.08
N ASP A 8 17.31 -34.25 -40.06
CA ASP A 8 16.04 -33.57 -39.89
C ASP A 8 15.00 -34.50 -39.24
N LEU A 9 14.56 -34.14 -38.03
CA LEU A 9 13.37 -34.69 -37.39
C LEU A 9 12.22 -33.67 -37.52
N PRO A 10 11.04 -34.08 -38.01
CA PRO A 10 9.93 -33.16 -38.22
C PRO A 10 9.33 -32.65 -36.90
N LEU A 11 9.08 -31.34 -36.84
CA LEU A 11 8.37 -30.66 -35.77
C LEU A 11 6.94 -31.22 -35.64
N PRO A 12 6.47 -31.63 -34.44
CA PRO A 12 5.12 -32.09 -34.26
C PRO A 12 4.12 -30.93 -34.35
N GLN A 13 3.16 -31.11 -35.25
CA GLN A 13 1.99 -30.27 -35.44
C GLN A 13 1.18 -30.12 -34.15
N GLY A 14 0.72 -28.89 -33.91
CA GLY A 14 -0.61 -28.60 -33.37
C GLY A 14 -0.99 -29.18 -32.00
N ARG A 15 -0.61 -28.48 -30.93
CA ARG A 15 -1.45 -28.42 -29.72
C ARG A 15 -2.17 -27.09 -29.70
N ILE A 16 -3.27 -27.02 -30.46
CA ILE A 16 -4.31 -26.02 -30.22
C ILE A 16 -4.82 -26.29 -28.79
N LYS A 17 -4.49 -25.39 -27.86
CA LYS A 17 -5.16 -25.36 -26.56
C LYS A 17 -6.64 -25.17 -26.85
N ALA A 18 -7.45 -26.18 -26.58
CA ALA A 18 -8.89 -26.04 -26.49
C ALA A 18 -9.17 -24.93 -25.46
N LEU A 19 -9.51 -23.75 -25.94
CA LEU A 19 -10.09 -22.68 -25.14
C LEU A 19 -11.38 -23.28 -24.57
N ARG A 20 -11.43 -23.45 -23.25
CA ARG A 20 -12.71 -23.63 -22.57
C ARG A 20 -13.50 -22.35 -22.83
N ASN A 21 -14.44 -22.39 -23.76
CA ASN A 21 -15.44 -21.34 -23.94
C ASN A 21 -16.37 -21.37 -22.73
N ILE A 22 -15.92 -20.75 -21.64
CA ILE A 22 -16.81 -20.37 -20.54
C ILE A 22 -17.47 -19.08 -21.01
N SER A 23 -18.71 -19.20 -21.49
CA SER A 23 -19.53 -18.04 -21.79
C SER A 23 -19.90 -17.35 -20.47
N PHE A 24 -19.62 -16.06 -20.40
CA PHE A 24 -19.87 -15.19 -19.25
C PHE A 24 -21.27 -14.56 -19.32
N GLY A 25 -21.84 -14.44 -20.52
CA GLY A 25 -23.21 -14.00 -20.78
C GLY A 25 -24.32 -14.62 -19.90
N PRO A 26 -24.36 -15.95 -19.64
CA PRO A 26 -25.45 -16.61 -18.91
C PRO A 26 -25.64 -16.14 -17.46
N GLN A 27 -24.72 -15.35 -16.90
CA GLN A 27 -24.82 -14.78 -15.55
C GLN A 27 -25.74 -13.55 -15.47
N TYR A 28 -26.17 -13.00 -16.62
CA TYR A 28 -27.01 -11.81 -16.72
C TYR A 28 -28.20 -12.07 -17.65
N THR A 29 -29.37 -11.47 -17.34
CA THR A 29 -30.55 -11.56 -18.23
C THR A 29 -30.29 -10.83 -19.55
N SER A 30 -31.05 -11.14 -20.60
CA SER A 30 -30.89 -10.49 -21.91
C SER A 30 -30.98 -8.95 -21.80
N GLU A 31 -31.91 -8.43 -21.01
CA GLU A 31 -32.07 -6.99 -20.79
C GLU A 31 -30.85 -6.38 -20.09
N GLN A 32 -30.26 -7.10 -19.13
CA GLN A 32 -29.05 -6.66 -18.45
C GLN A 32 -27.84 -6.68 -19.41
N GLN A 33 -27.76 -7.69 -20.28
CA GLN A 33 -26.71 -7.76 -21.28
C GLN A 33 -26.80 -6.60 -22.27
N ASP A 34 -27.99 -6.31 -22.78
CA ASP A 34 -28.25 -5.20 -23.69
C ASP A 34 -27.92 -3.84 -23.04
N GLN A 35 -28.30 -3.66 -21.77
CA GLN A 35 -27.97 -2.45 -21.02
C GLN A 35 -26.44 -2.27 -20.90
N VAL A 36 -25.71 -3.33 -20.55
CA VAL A 36 -24.24 -3.30 -20.45
C VAL A 36 -23.61 -2.96 -21.80
N LEU A 37 -24.00 -3.65 -22.86
CA LEU A 37 -23.47 -3.43 -24.20
C LEU A 37 -23.75 -2.02 -24.71
N ARG A 38 -24.98 -1.51 -24.48
CA ARG A 38 -25.36 -0.15 -24.84
C ARG A 38 -24.45 0.89 -24.18
N ILE A 39 -24.18 0.74 -22.89
CA ILE A 39 -23.29 1.66 -22.16
C ILE A 39 -21.86 1.55 -22.70
N LEU A 40 -21.32 0.34 -22.86
CA LEU A 40 -19.95 0.15 -23.34
C LEU A 40 -19.73 0.69 -24.76
N ASN A 41 -20.72 0.51 -25.65
CA ASN A 41 -20.64 0.91 -27.05
C ASN A 41 -20.86 2.40 -27.28
N HIS A 42 -21.59 3.10 -26.39
CA HIS A 42 -22.01 4.48 -26.65
C HIS A 42 -21.49 5.51 -25.65
N SER A 43 -21.06 5.10 -24.45
CA SER A 43 -20.52 6.05 -23.48
C SER A 43 -19.16 6.61 -23.90
N SER A 44 -18.97 7.90 -23.64
CA SER A 44 -17.69 8.59 -23.72
C SER A 44 -16.75 8.20 -22.58
N GLU A 45 -15.47 8.56 -22.70
CA GLU A 45 -14.48 8.35 -21.63
C GLU A 45 -14.96 8.92 -20.28
N LYS A 46 -15.46 10.16 -20.29
CA LYS A 46 -15.97 10.85 -19.08
C LYS A 46 -17.16 10.14 -18.46
N GLU A 47 -18.04 9.54 -19.27
CA GLU A 47 -19.20 8.80 -18.78
C GLU A 47 -18.80 7.44 -18.20
N LEU A 48 -17.86 6.74 -18.84
CA LEU A 48 -17.30 5.50 -18.31
C LEU A 48 -16.50 5.72 -17.01
N GLN A 49 -15.80 6.85 -16.89
CA GLN A 49 -15.12 7.25 -15.64
C GLN A 49 -16.11 7.43 -14.48
N LYS A 50 -17.30 8.00 -14.73
CA LYS A 50 -18.35 8.15 -13.70
C LYS A 50 -18.84 6.80 -13.16
N LEU A 51 -18.75 5.74 -13.95
CA LEU A 51 -19.10 4.37 -13.56
C LEU A 51 -17.98 3.68 -12.76
N SER A 52 -16.94 4.41 -12.34
CA SER A 52 -15.81 3.87 -11.55
C SER A 52 -15.09 2.71 -12.25
N ILE A 53 -15.11 2.70 -13.58
CA ILE A 53 -14.32 1.79 -14.40
C ILE A 53 -12.88 2.30 -14.41
N GLY A 54 -11.90 1.41 -14.22
CA GLY A 54 -10.49 1.81 -14.15
C GLY A 54 -9.98 2.38 -15.48
N ALA A 55 -9.15 3.43 -15.44
CA ALA A 55 -8.66 4.14 -16.64
C ALA A 55 -8.06 3.22 -17.72
N SER A 56 -7.30 2.20 -17.32
CA SER A 56 -6.74 1.23 -18.27
C SER A 56 -7.82 0.40 -18.98
N SER A 57 -8.91 0.04 -18.30
CA SER A 57 -10.04 -0.65 -18.91
C SER A 57 -10.80 0.26 -19.87
N ILE A 58 -10.98 1.53 -19.51
CA ILE A 58 -11.62 2.53 -20.38
C ILE A 58 -10.82 2.70 -21.67
N LEU A 59 -9.50 2.90 -21.57
CA LEU A 59 -8.64 3.03 -22.74
C LEU A 59 -8.73 1.82 -23.67
N ARG A 60 -8.74 0.61 -23.11
CA ARG A 60 -8.87 -0.62 -23.90
C ARG A 60 -10.24 -0.76 -24.56
N ILE A 61 -11.32 -0.36 -23.87
CA ILE A 61 -12.67 -0.34 -24.42
C ILE A 61 -12.76 0.63 -25.60
N LEU A 62 -12.23 1.84 -25.44
CA LEU A 62 -12.25 2.86 -26.49
C LEU A 62 -11.38 2.46 -27.69
N HIS A 63 -10.16 1.98 -27.44
CA HIS A 63 -9.27 1.49 -28.50
C HIS A 63 -9.88 0.32 -29.27
N HIS A 64 -10.51 -0.63 -28.58
CA HIS A 64 -11.19 -1.73 -29.25
C HIS A 64 -12.34 -1.24 -30.12
N ARG A 65 -13.12 -0.26 -29.64
CA ARG A 65 -14.21 0.35 -30.40
C ARG A 65 -13.73 1.07 -31.66
N GLU A 66 -12.57 1.73 -31.58
CA GLU A 66 -11.96 2.42 -32.71
C GLU A 66 -11.43 1.44 -33.77
N GLU A 67 -10.79 0.35 -33.35
CA GLU A 67 -10.19 -0.61 -34.29
C GLU A 67 -11.16 -1.68 -34.83
N ASN A 68 -12.11 -2.13 -34.02
CA ASN A 68 -12.92 -3.33 -34.30
C ASN A 68 -14.43 -3.04 -34.28
N GLY A 69 -14.85 -1.81 -33.98
CA GLY A 69 -16.25 -1.46 -33.79
C GLY A 69 -16.81 -1.88 -32.42
N GLY A 70 -18.13 -1.80 -32.28
CA GLY A 70 -18.81 -2.09 -31.03
C GLY A 70 -18.76 -3.57 -30.62
N PHE A 71 -19.08 -3.84 -29.36
CA PHE A 71 -19.25 -5.19 -28.82
C PHE A 71 -20.63 -5.75 -29.17
N GLU A 72 -20.65 -7.00 -29.64
CA GLU A 72 -21.86 -7.75 -30.00
C GLU A 72 -22.40 -8.58 -28.83
N SER A 73 -21.54 -8.93 -27.87
CA SER A 73 -21.89 -9.73 -26.71
C SER A 73 -20.98 -9.40 -25.54
N ILE A 74 -21.41 -9.73 -24.31
CA ILE A 74 -20.54 -9.57 -23.13
C ILE A 74 -19.27 -10.43 -23.27
N ASP A 75 -19.37 -11.59 -23.90
CA ASP A 75 -18.22 -12.47 -24.17
C ASP A 75 -17.21 -11.84 -25.14
N HIS A 76 -17.67 -11.03 -26.10
CA HIS A 76 -16.79 -10.24 -26.96
C HIS A 76 -15.91 -9.30 -26.12
N VAL A 77 -16.41 -8.73 -25.02
CA VAL A 77 -15.59 -7.87 -24.14
C VAL A 77 -14.42 -8.65 -23.50
N LEU A 78 -14.55 -9.96 -23.29
CA LEU A 78 -13.45 -10.81 -22.79
C LEU A 78 -12.36 -11.09 -23.82
N SER A 79 -12.62 -10.87 -25.11
CA SER A 79 -11.61 -11.05 -26.15
C SER A 79 -10.56 -9.93 -26.16
N ILE A 80 -10.86 -8.79 -25.51
CA ILE A 80 -9.91 -7.69 -25.33
C ILE A 80 -8.71 -8.17 -24.52
N ARG A 81 -7.51 -8.05 -25.08
CA ARG A 81 -6.27 -8.48 -24.42
C ARG A 81 -6.13 -7.84 -23.03
N GLY A 82 -6.02 -8.69 -22.01
CA GLY A 82 -5.82 -8.30 -20.63
C GLY A 82 -7.09 -7.93 -19.85
N PHE A 83 -8.28 -8.08 -20.46
CA PHE A 83 -9.51 -8.21 -19.69
C PHE A 83 -9.57 -9.60 -19.04
N GLN A 84 -10.08 -9.65 -17.82
CA GLN A 84 -10.30 -10.88 -17.07
C GLN A 84 -11.76 -10.93 -16.62
N GLU A 85 -12.33 -12.12 -16.42
CA GLU A 85 -13.71 -12.32 -15.96
C GLU A 85 -14.04 -11.49 -14.71
N LYS A 86 -13.13 -11.45 -13.73
CA LYS A 86 -13.29 -10.65 -12.52
C LYS A 86 -13.37 -9.14 -12.80
N GLY A 87 -12.63 -8.66 -13.80
CA GLY A 87 -12.67 -7.28 -14.25
C GLY A 87 -13.99 -6.97 -14.96
N LEU A 88 -14.44 -7.86 -15.85
CA LEU A 88 -15.70 -7.71 -16.57
C LEU A 88 -16.90 -7.74 -15.62
N LYS A 89 -16.92 -8.66 -14.65
CA LYS A 89 -17.95 -8.72 -13.60
C LYS A 89 -18.12 -7.37 -12.89
N LYS A 90 -17.01 -6.73 -12.51
CA LYS A 90 -17.04 -5.41 -11.85
C LYS A 90 -17.63 -4.33 -12.75
N ILE A 91 -17.34 -4.37 -14.05
CA ILE A 91 -17.91 -3.42 -15.00
C ILE A 91 -19.40 -3.66 -15.16
N CYS A 92 -19.85 -4.89 -15.36
CA CYS A 92 -21.27 -5.24 -15.41
C CYS A 92 -22.00 -4.81 -14.14
N GLU A 93 -21.45 -5.08 -12.95
CA GLU A 93 -22.03 -4.66 -11.68
C GLU A 93 -22.08 -3.13 -11.52
N ALA A 94 -21.05 -2.41 -11.98
CA ALA A 94 -21.03 -0.95 -11.94
C ALA A 94 -22.08 -0.34 -12.88
N VAL A 95 -22.25 -0.91 -14.08
CA VAL A 95 -23.23 -0.47 -15.09
C VAL A 95 -24.66 -0.77 -14.66
N LEU A 96 -24.91 -1.98 -14.14
CA LEU A 96 -26.27 -2.45 -13.81
C LEU A 96 -26.78 -1.91 -12.48
N TYR A 97 -25.92 -1.82 -11.48
CA TYR A 97 -26.33 -1.53 -10.11
C TYR A 97 -25.80 -0.20 -9.59
N GLY A 98 -25.03 0.55 -10.39
CA GLY A 98 -24.32 1.74 -9.91
C GLY A 98 -23.35 1.44 -8.77
N LYS A 99 -22.98 0.16 -8.57
CA LYS A 99 -22.10 -0.26 -7.49
C LYS A 99 -20.69 0.20 -7.84
N LYS A 100 -20.24 1.27 -7.18
CA LYS A 100 -18.81 1.58 -7.13
C LYS A 100 -18.09 0.31 -6.66
N PRO A 101 -16.94 -0.07 -7.26
CA PRO A 101 -16.16 -1.18 -6.75
C PRO A 101 -15.92 -0.91 -5.28
N GLN A 102 -16.48 -1.76 -4.41
CA GLN A 102 -16.30 -1.65 -2.98
C GLN A 102 -14.79 -1.77 -2.75
N VAL A 103 -14.13 -0.65 -2.46
CA VAL A 103 -12.72 -0.65 -2.09
C VAL A 103 -12.70 -1.38 -0.76
N LYS A 104 -12.27 -2.65 -0.78
CA LYS A 104 -12.20 -3.48 0.41
C LYS A 104 -11.46 -2.67 1.48
N ARG A 105 -12.08 -2.45 2.64
CA ARG A 105 -11.42 -1.75 3.72
C ARG A 105 -10.12 -2.50 4.06
N PRO A 106 -9.03 -1.78 4.37
CA PRO A 106 -7.81 -2.44 4.77
C PRO A 106 -8.07 -3.25 6.03
N ASP A 107 -7.49 -4.44 6.07
CA ASP A 107 -7.56 -5.36 7.21
C ASP A 107 -6.14 -5.79 7.61
N ARG A 108 -6.03 -6.63 8.63
CA ARG A 108 -4.76 -7.20 9.12
C ARG A 108 -3.85 -7.81 8.04
N THR A 109 -4.34 -8.17 6.85
CA THR A 109 -3.50 -8.62 5.72
C THR A 109 -2.60 -7.52 5.13
N SER A 110 -2.78 -6.29 5.61
CA SER A 110 -1.93 -5.14 5.31
C SER A 110 -0.66 -5.08 6.16
N ILE A 111 -0.57 -5.90 7.21
CA ILE A 111 0.58 -6.00 8.13
C ILE A 111 1.53 -7.12 7.65
N VAL A 112 2.83 -6.86 7.66
CA VAL A 112 3.87 -7.77 7.17
C VAL A 112 5.04 -7.83 8.18
N PRO A 113 5.48 -9.01 8.65
CA PRO A 113 4.85 -10.32 8.42
C PRO A 113 3.45 -10.39 9.05
N ALA A 114 2.68 -11.39 8.64
CA ALA A 114 1.37 -11.65 9.26
C ALA A 114 1.56 -12.01 10.75
N LEU A 115 0.72 -11.45 11.61
CA LEU A 115 0.69 -11.74 13.04
C LEU A 115 -0.41 -12.77 13.35
N SER A 116 -0.14 -13.67 14.29
CA SER A 116 -1.18 -14.56 14.84
C SER A 116 -2.15 -13.78 15.73
N GLN A 117 -3.32 -14.37 16.00
CA GLN A 117 -4.31 -13.72 16.85
C GLN A 117 -3.81 -13.57 18.29
N GLU A 118 -3.10 -14.58 18.79
CA GLU A 118 -2.48 -14.59 20.12
C GLU A 118 -1.47 -13.46 20.23
N ARG A 119 -0.61 -13.30 19.22
CA ARG A 119 0.38 -12.23 19.20
C ARG A 119 -0.26 -10.85 19.19
N ILE A 120 -1.37 -10.66 18.46
CA ILE A 120 -2.11 -9.40 18.45
C ILE A 120 -2.67 -9.08 19.84
N GLN A 121 -3.22 -10.07 20.54
CA GLN A 121 -3.81 -9.89 21.88
C GLN A 121 -2.76 -9.53 22.95
N GLU A 122 -1.50 -9.92 22.77
CA GLU A 122 -0.39 -9.57 23.66
C GLU A 122 0.14 -8.15 23.46
N VAL A 123 -0.17 -7.49 22.34
CA VAL A 123 0.36 -6.16 22.02
C VAL A 123 -0.48 -5.09 22.71
N ALA A 124 0.01 -4.60 23.86
CA ALA A 124 -0.60 -3.51 24.61
C ALA A 124 -0.07 -2.13 24.19
N LYS A 125 1.14 -2.07 23.64
CA LYS A 125 1.79 -0.83 23.18
C LYS A 125 2.65 -1.05 21.94
N VAL A 126 2.58 -0.09 21.02
CA VAL A 126 3.39 -0.06 19.81
C VAL A 126 4.25 1.19 19.73
N LEU A 127 5.44 1.04 19.15
CA LEU A 127 6.27 2.18 18.74
C LEU A 127 6.29 2.25 17.21
N ALA A 128 5.59 3.24 16.65
CA ALA A 128 5.71 3.53 15.22
C ALA A 128 6.99 4.33 14.98
N VAL A 129 7.77 3.93 13.97
CA VAL A 129 9.08 4.53 13.67
C VAL A 129 9.16 4.90 12.18
N ASP A 130 9.58 6.12 11.90
CA ASP A 130 9.97 6.61 10.57
C ASP A 130 11.45 6.97 10.57
N VAL A 131 12.18 6.39 9.62
CA VAL A 131 13.60 6.69 9.39
C VAL A 131 13.66 7.57 8.16
N SER A 132 13.93 8.86 8.39
CA SER A 132 14.07 9.88 7.35
C SER A 132 15.40 10.62 7.56
N PRO A 133 16.54 10.02 7.17
CA PRO A 133 17.87 10.56 7.46
C PRO A 133 18.00 12.04 7.10
N PRO A 134 18.57 12.88 7.99
CA PRO A 134 19.32 12.49 9.19
C PRO A 134 18.48 12.27 10.47
N TYR A 135 17.16 12.22 10.35
CA TYR A 135 16.24 12.14 11.47
C TYR A 135 15.61 10.76 11.63
N ILE A 136 15.33 10.41 12.87
CA ILE A 136 14.41 9.34 13.24
C ILE A 136 13.24 9.97 13.98
N THR A 137 12.04 9.55 13.64
CA THR A 137 10.79 10.05 14.23
C THR A 137 10.02 8.88 14.79
N TRP A 138 9.40 9.03 15.95
CA TRP A 138 8.58 7.96 16.52
C TRP A 138 7.35 8.47 17.25
N ALA A 139 6.37 7.58 17.39
CA ALA A 139 5.22 7.75 18.26
C ALA A 139 4.97 6.45 19.04
N HIS A 140 4.91 6.56 20.36
CA HIS A 140 4.58 5.48 21.27
C HIS A 140 3.09 5.57 21.64
N LEU A 141 2.33 4.54 21.25
CA LEU A 141 0.87 4.51 21.39
C LEU A 141 0.41 3.21 22.04
N THR A 142 -0.38 3.32 23.10
CA THR A 142 -1.00 2.16 23.77
C THR A 142 -2.30 1.74 23.09
N GLN A 143 -2.78 0.53 23.38
CA GLN A 143 -4.08 0.02 22.93
C GLN A 143 -5.24 0.92 23.35
N HIS A 144 -5.10 1.63 24.48
CA HIS A 144 -6.07 2.60 24.99
C HIS A 144 -5.89 4.00 24.38
N LYS A 145 -5.16 4.10 23.26
CA LYS A 145 -4.89 5.33 22.50
C LYS A 145 -4.21 6.42 23.34
N GLN A 146 -3.38 6.01 24.31
CA GLN A 146 -2.55 6.93 25.08
C GLN A 146 -1.21 7.15 24.38
N ILE A 147 -0.85 8.42 24.18
CA ILE A 147 0.43 8.86 23.62
C ILE A 147 1.37 9.23 24.76
N SER A 148 2.49 8.51 24.91
CA SER A 148 3.46 8.74 25.99
C SER A 148 4.87 9.16 25.53
N SER A 149 5.16 9.06 24.23
CA SER A 149 6.37 9.65 23.64
C SER A 149 6.10 9.90 22.16
N TRP A 150 6.50 11.07 21.67
CA TRP A 150 6.20 11.51 20.31
C TRP A 150 7.22 12.57 19.89
N GLU A 151 8.27 12.12 19.19
CA GLU A 151 9.51 12.88 19.08
C GLU A 151 10.18 12.68 17.71
N ARG A 152 10.99 13.68 17.33
CA ARG A 152 11.83 13.68 16.13
C ARG A 152 13.24 14.09 16.52
N THR A 153 14.20 13.20 16.31
CA THR A 153 15.58 13.41 16.76
C THR A 153 16.53 13.26 15.58
N LYS A 154 17.48 14.20 15.47
CA LYS A 154 18.61 14.07 14.54
C LYS A 154 19.56 13.03 15.12
N PHE A 155 19.82 11.96 14.38
CA PHE A 155 20.72 10.88 14.81
C PHE A 155 21.91 10.69 13.85
N LEU A 156 21.87 11.30 12.67
CA LEU A 156 22.98 11.27 11.73
C LEU A 156 23.56 12.67 11.49
N ASP A 157 24.89 12.74 11.38
CA ASP A 157 25.56 13.94 10.92
C ASP A 157 25.60 13.99 9.39
N GLU A 158 24.92 14.97 8.81
CA GLU A 158 24.88 15.22 7.36
C GLU A 158 26.25 15.53 6.75
N LYS A 159 27.20 16.00 7.56
CA LYS A 159 28.55 16.36 7.11
C LYS A 159 29.50 15.15 7.10
N SER A 160 29.10 14.03 7.70
CA SER A 160 29.93 12.84 7.84
C SER A 160 29.95 12.00 6.56
N ARG A 161 31.09 11.34 6.29
CA ARG A 161 31.14 10.33 5.21
C ARG A 161 30.38 9.10 5.65
N HIS A 162 29.21 8.92 5.06
CA HIS A 162 28.34 7.82 5.41
C HIS A 162 28.82 6.48 4.85
N HIS A 163 28.99 5.50 5.74
CA HIS A 163 29.18 4.09 5.43
C HIS A 163 28.46 3.21 6.47
N LEU A 164 28.41 1.89 6.26
CA LEU A 164 27.63 1.00 7.13
C LEU A 164 27.98 1.14 8.62
N HIS A 165 29.27 1.23 8.95
CA HIS A 165 29.68 1.41 10.35
C HIS A 165 29.25 2.76 10.96
N SER A 166 29.21 3.86 10.19
CA SER A 166 28.70 5.14 10.71
C SER A 166 27.19 5.07 10.97
N TYR A 167 26.43 4.37 10.12
CA TYR A 167 25.00 4.13 10.36
C TYR A 167 24.78 3.28 11.60
N TYR A 168 25.55 2.21 11.75
CA TYR A 168 25.47 1.34 12.93
C TYR A 168 25.74 2.10 14.22
N SER A 169 26.80 2.91 14.25
CA SER A 169 27.16 3.72 15.42
C SER A 169 26.05 4.72 15.79
N ALA A 170 25.52 5.43 14.78
CA ALA A 170 24.39 6.35 14.97
C ALA A 170 23.12 5.65 15.45
N VAL A 171 22.84 4.45 14.93
CA VAL A 171 21.70 3.63 15.40
C VAL A 171 21.92 3.20 16.85
N GLN A 172 23.13 2.74 17.22
CA GLN A 172 23.43 2.36 18.60
C GLN A 172 23.28 3.53 19.58
N GLU A 173 23.61 4.75 19.16
CA GLU A 173 23.48 5.95 19.98
C GLU A 173 22.01 6.33 20.22
N VAL A 174 21.15 6.22 19.21
CA VAL A 174 19.72 6.57 19.34
C VAL A 174 18.85 5.44 19.88
N LEU A 175 19.29 4.19 19.79
CA LEU A 175 18.49 3.04 20.22
C LEU A 175 18.01 3.15 21.69
N PRO A 176 18.83 3.60 22.67
CA PRO A 176 18.40 3.78 24.06
C PRO A 176 17.33 4.86 24.27
N SER A 177 17.17 5.80 23.33
CA SER A 177 16.11 6.83 23.41
C SER A 177 14.76 6.33 22.93
N LEU A 178 14.71 5.20 22.21
CA LEU A 178 13.46 4.62 21.75
C LEU A 178 12.71 3.95 22.93
N PRO A 179 11.44 4.32 23.19
CA PRO A 179 10.65 3.66 24.22
C PRO A 179 10.51 2.16 23.97
N ALA A 180 10.58 1.37 25.05
CA ALA A 180 10.33 -0.06 24.98
C ALA A 180 8.84 -0.33 24.67
N ALA A 181 8.58 -1.05 23.58
CA ALA A 181 7.25 -1.44 23.12
C ALA A 181 7.13 -2.95 22.92
N ASP A 182 5.89 -3.44 22.84
CA ASP A 182 5.64 -4.86 22.57
C ASP A 182 5.86 -5.16 21.09
N LEU A 183 5.63 -4.17 20.23
CA LEU A 183 5.82 -4.25 18.78
C LEU A 183 6.29 -2.92 18.20
N TYR A 184 7.19 -2.98 17.24
CA TYR A 184 7.66 -1.82 16.48
C TYR A 184 7.02 -1.82 15.09
N VAL A 185 6.50 -0.67 14.67
CA VAL A 185 5.72 -0.55 13.43
C VAL A 185 6.42 0.42 12.48
N VAL A 186 6.64 0.00 11.25
CA VAL A 186 7.19 0.85 10.18
C VAL A 186 6.25 0.91 8.98
N GLU A 187 6.34 1.96 8.18
CA GLU A 187 5.55 2.05 6.95
C GLU A 187 6.28 1.38 5.78
N GLN A 188 5.60 0.46 5.09
CA GLN A 188 6.06 -0.10 3.83
C GLN A 188 5.59 0.79 2.67
N ARG A 189 6.45 1.72 2.25
CA ARG A 189 6.21 2.52 1.03
C ARG A 189 6.69 1.77 -0.22
N PRO A 190 5.91 1.79 -1.32
CA PRO A 190 6.36 1.18 -2.56
C PRO A 190 7.58 1.93 -3.11
N THR A 191 8.67 1.21 -3.37
CA THR A 191 9.86 1.76 -4.00
C THR A 191 9.63 1.91 -5.50
N ARG A 192 9.45 3.15 -5.97
CA ARG A 192 9.49 3.45 -7.41
C ARG A 192 10.97 3.54 -7.81
N GLN A 193 11.48 2.58 -8.58
CA GLN A 193 12.83 2.67 -9.14
C GLN A 193 12.90 3.80 -10.18
N LYS A 194 13.25 5.02 -9.79
CA LYS A 194 13.65 6.10 -10.71
C LYS A 194 14.82 6.92 -10.14
N GLN A 195 15.78 7.23 -11.03
CA GLN A 195 16.95 8.12 -10.91
C GLN A 195 17.97 7.88 -9.76
N SER A 196 19.22 8.27 -10.01
CA SER A 196 20.41 7.87 -9.25
C SER A 196 20.58 8.53 -7.87
N SER A 197 20.05 9.73 -7.64
CA SER A 197 20.18 10.47 -6.37
C SER A 197 19.16 10.04 -5.31
N GLU A 198 17.90 9.80 -5.69
CA GLU A 198 16.88 9.15 -4.84
C GLU A 198 17.37 7.79 -4.34
N SER A 199 18.25 7.14 -5.11
CA SER A 199 18.85 5.86 -4.71
C SER A 199 19.73 5.95 -3.47
N LEU A 200 20.42 7.07 -3.19
CA LEU A 200 21.31 7.15 -2.02
C LEU A 200 20.53 7.34 -0.71
N HIS A 201 19.54 8.24 -0.71
CA HIS A 201 18.69 8.44 0.46
C HIS A 201 17.92 7.16 0.80
N LEU A 202 17.33 6.53 -0.23
CA LEU A 202 16.62 5.26 -0.08
C LEU A 202 17.54 4.15 0.43
N ARG A 203 18.77 4.01 -0.10
CA ARG A 203 19.76 3.03 0.39
C ARG A 203 20.13 3.27 1.84
N THR A 204 20.34 4.53 2.22
CA THR A 204 20.67 4.93 3.59
C THR A 204 19.53 4.57 4.54
N GLN A 205 18.30 4.95 4.18
CA GLN A 205 17.10 4.62 4.92
C GLN A 205 16.93 3.10 5.08
N LEU A 206 17.03 2.33 4.00
CA LEU A 206 16.89 0.87 4.04
C LEU A 206 17.97 0.19 4.89
N ALA A 207 19.22 0.64 4.80
CA ALA A 207 20.31 0.12 5.62
C ALA A 207 20.04 0.33 7.12
N ILE A 208 19.58 1.53 7.50
CA ILE A 208 19.28 1.87 8.89
C ILE A 208 18.04 1.13 9.38
N GLN A 209 16.99 1.04 8.56
CA GLN A 209 15.80 0.26 8.89
C GLN A 209 16.15 -1.22 9.10
N ALA A 210 17.01 -1.80 8.27
CA ALA A 210 17.48 -3.18 8.45
C ALA A 210 18.28 -3.36 9.75
N MET A 211 19.14 -2.40 10.11
CA MET A 211 19.87 -2.41 11.39
C MET A 211 18.90 -2.33 12.59
N LEU A 212 17.91 -1.44 12.54
CA LEU A 212 16.89 -1.33 13.58
C LEU A 212 16.09 -2.62 13.71
N VAL A 213 15.65 -3.23 12.61
CA VAL A 213 14.96 -4.52 12.62
C VAL A 213 15.80 -5.59 13.30
N ALA A 214 17.07 -5.71 12.93
CA ALA A 214 17.98 -6.70 13.51
C ALA A 214 18.21 -6.47 15.01
N LEU A 215 18.49 -5.23 15.42
CA LEU A 215 18.78 -4.88 16.81
C LEU A 215 17.56 -4.98 17.72
N LEU A 216 16.39 -4.52 17.26
CA LEU A 216 15.13 -4.60 18.02
C LEU A 216 14.60 -6.03 18.13
N SER A 217 14.95 -6.91 17.19
CA SER A 217 14.57 -8.33 17.20
C SER A 217 15.57 -9.23 17.92
N HIS A 218 16.72 -8.70 18.34
CA HIS A 218 17.79 -9.47 18.96
C HIS A 218 17.29 -10.20 20.23
N GLY A 219 17.56 -11.50 20.33
CA GLY A 219 17.11 -12.33 21.44
C GLY A 219 15.61 -12.69 21.44
N LYS A 220 14.86 -12.32 20.39
CA LYS A 220 13.41 -12.58 20.26
C LYS A 220 13.04 -13.18 18.90
N GLU A 221 13.93 -13.99 18.33
CA GLU A 221 13.90 -14.46 16.93
C GLU A 221 12.67 -15.30 16.58
N HIS A 222 12.01 -15.91 17.58
CA HIS A 222 10.85 -16.76 17.38
C HIS A 222 9.53 -16.01 17.14
N GLN A 223 9.50 -14.68 17.33
CA GLN A 223 8.31 -13.87 17.12
C GLN A 223 8.63 -12.50 16.51
N PRO A 224 7.86 -12.03 15.51
CA PRO A 224 8.08 -10.71 14.92
C PRO A 224 8.05 -9.59 15.98
N GLN A 225 9.17 -8.88 16.10
CA GLN A 225 9.25 -7.65 16.92
C GLN A 225 8.99 -6.40 16.08
N VAL A 226 9.32 -6.44 14.79
CA VAL A 226 9.07 -5.35 13.85
C VAL A 226 8.11 -5.81 12.77
N VAL A 227 7.07 -5.01 12.52
CA VAL A 227 6.14 -5.21 11.41
C VAL A 227 6.10 -3.96 10.53
N SER A 228 5.77 -4.17 9.26
CA SER A 228 5.51 -3.12 8.30
C SER A 228 4.03 -3.07 7.94
N ILE A 229 3.47 -1.87 7.83
CA ILE A 229 2.11 -1.66 7.31
C ILE A 229 2.20 -1.09 5.89
N LYS A 230 1.49 -1.71 4.94
CA LYS A 230 1.40 -1.21 3.56
C LYS A 230 0.89 0.24 3.53
N SER A 231 1.63 1.14 2.87
CA SER A 231 1.26 2.56 2.76
C SER A 231 -0.15 2.79 2.19
N ALA A 232 -0.59 1.93 1.26
CA ALA A 232 -1.96 1.96 0.72
C ALA A 232 -3.04 1.77 1.81
N ALA A 233 -2.77 0.95 2.84
CA ALA A 233 -3.70 0.76 3.94
C ALA A 233 -3.80 2.00 4.82
N VAL A 234 -2.66 2.62 5.17
CA VAL A 234 -2.61 3.86 5.96
C VAL A 234 -3.37 4.98 5.24
N THR A 235 -3.06 5.20 3.96
CA THR A 235 -3.71 6.25 3.16
C THR A 235 -5.20 6.00 2.96
N GLN A 236 -5.64 4.75 2.85
CA GLN A 236 -7.06 4.42 2.74
C GLN A 236 -7.82 4.59 4.07
N LEU A 237 -7.23 4.19 5.21
CA LEU A 237 -7.85 4.36 6.53
C LEU A 237 -8.12 5.84 6.86
N PHE A 238 -7.18 6.70 6.49
CA PHE A 238 -7.20 8.13 6.83
C PHE A 238 -7.58 9.04 5.65
N GLN A 239 -7.97 8.46 4.50
CA GLN A 239 -8.38 9.18 3.31
C GLN A 239 -7.33 10.19 2.80
N LEU A 240 -6.06 9.80 2.84
CA LEU A 240 -4.91 10.65 2.53
C LEU A 240 -4.54 10.66 1.04
N ASN A 241 -5.45 10.32 0.13
CA ASN A 241 -5.16 10.30 -1.30
C ASN A 241 -6.07 11.26 -2.08
N VAL A 242 -5.47 12.06 -2.96
CA VAL A 242 -6.17 12.80 -4.01
C VAL A 242 -5.64 12.28 -5.35
N GLY A 243 -6.44 11.47 -6.03
CA GLY A 243 -5.98 10.72 -7.19
C GLY A 243 -4.92 9.67 -6.80
N ASN A 244 -3.72 9.78 -7.37
CA ASN A 244 -2.57 8.92 -7.07
C ASN A 244 -1.56 9.55 -6.11
N GLU A 245 -1.83 10.77 -5.64
CA GLU A 245 -0.93 11.52 -4.77
C GLU A 245 -1.41 11.46 -3.32
N ARG A 246 -0.45 11.24 -2.42
CA ARG A 246 -0.69 11.30 -0.98
C ARG A 246 -0.68 12.75 -0.53
N ILE A 247 -1.70 13.16 0.22
CA ILE A 247 -1.78 14.48 0.86
C ILE A 247 -1.31 14.42 2.32
N SER A 248 -1.11 15.59 2.92
CA SER A 248 -0.76 15.72 4.34
C SER A 248 -1.83 15.12 5.25
N GLY A 249 -1.41 14.44 6.32
CA GLY A 249 -2.32 13.92 7.35
C GLY A 249 -2.61 14.88 8.49
N GLN A 250 -2.04 16.10 8.51
CA GLN A 250 -2.14 17.01 9.66
C GLN A 250 -3.59 17.41 9.97
N GLU A 251 -4.42 17.65 8.95
CA GLU A 251 -5.84 17.94 9.15
C GLU A 251 -6.60 16.75 9.74
N THR A 252 -6.34 15.54 9.23
CA THR A 252 -6.91 14.30 9.77
C THR A 252 -6.53 14.10 11.23
N LEU A 253 -5.26 14.34 11.57
CA LEU A 253 -4.79 14.21 12.95
C LEU A 253 -5.42 15.25 13.88
N ASN A 254 -5.58 16.49 13.42
CA ASN A 254 -6.27 17.53 14.20
C ASN A 254 -7.72 17.12 14.49
N GLY A 255 -8.44 16.59 13.49
CA GLY A 255 -9.79 16.06 13.69
C GLY A 255 -9.84 14.91 14.71
N LEU A 256 -8.84 14.02 14.70
CA LEU A 256 -8.72 12.96 15.71
C LEU A 256 -8.52 13.54 17.12
N PHE A 257 -7.70 14.59 17.28
CA PHE A 257 -7.56 15.27 18.57
C PHE A 257 -8.83 15.97 19.03
N GLU A 258 -9.56 16.62 18.12
CA GLU A 258 -10.83 17.30 18.44
C GLU A 258 -11.92 16.32 18.83
N SER A 259 -11.94 15.13 18.21
CA SER A 259 -12.87 14.05 18.56
C SER A 259 -12.54 13.33 19.87
N GLY A 260 -11.39 13.62 20.50
CA GLY A 260 -10.94 12.93 21.70
C GLY A 260 -10.44 11.50 21.44
N ALA A 261 -10.01 11.19 20.21
CA ALA A 261 -9.51 9.86 19.84
C ALA A 261 -8.24 9.44 20.59
N PHE A 262 -7.51 10.40 21.16
CA PHE A 262 -6.24 10.17 21.87
C PHE A 262 -6.25 10.80 23.26
N THR A 263 -5.66 10.09 24.21
CA THR A 263 -5.21 10.67 25.48
C THR A 263 -3.74 11.03 25.35
N ILE A 264 -3.38 12.27 25.63
CA ILE A 264 -2.02 12.78 25.38
C ILE A 264 -1.37 13.14 26.70
N GLU A 265 -0.16 12.65 26.94
CA GLU A 265 0.63 13.06 28.09
C GLU A 265 0.91 14.58 28.08
N LYS A 266 0.97 15.17 29.27
CA LYS A 266 1.09 16.61 29.45
C LYS A 266 2.32 17.16 28.72
N GLY A 267 2.14 18.21 27.93
CA GLY A 267 3.22 18.89 27.22
C GLY A 267 3.44 18.40 25.79
N LEU A 268 3.19 17.12 25.48
CA LEU A 268 3.45 16.57 24.14
C LEU A 268 2.66 17.28 23.02
N ARG A 269 1.39 17.59 23.27
CA ARG A 269 0.57 18.34 22.30
C ARG A 269 1.13 19.75 22.08
N THR A 270 1.57 20.41 23.14
CA THR A 270 2.17 21.75 23.05
C THR A 270 3.48 21.71 22.27
N SER A 271 4.35 20.73 22.55
CA SER A 271 5.59 20.50 21.81
C SER A 271 5.32 20.28 20.32
N TYR A 272 4.36 19.41 19.97
CA TYR A 272 3.94 19.21 18.58
C TYR A 272 3.47 20.50 17.89
N LEU A 273 2.68 21.34 18.58
CA LEU A 273 2.19 22.59 17.99
C LEU A 273 3.29 23.64 17.78
N GLN A 274 4.37 23.58 18.57
CA GLN A 274 5.54 24.47 18.45
C GLN A 274 6.48 24.06 17.31
N GLU A 275 6.33 22.85 16.77
CA GLU A 275 7.15 22.36 15.67
C GLU A 275 6.85 23.06 14.34
N SER A 276 7.84 23.06 13.45
CA SER A 276 7.67 23.50 12.07
C SER A 276 6.65 22.62 11.33
N SER A 277 6.00 23.16 10.29
CA SER A 277 5.03 22.38 9.49
C SER A 277 5.61 21.07 8.94
N VAL A 278 6.90 21.09 8.56
CA VAL A 278 7.61 19.89 8.07
C VAL A 278 7.82 18.87 9.19
N ASN A 279 8.23 19.31 10.38
CA ASN A 279 8.41 18.41 11.53
C ASN A 279 7.09 17.81 11.99
N ARG A 280 6.02 18.64 12.02
CA ARG A 280 4.67 18.17 12.31
C ARG A 280 4.19 17.12 11.33
N GLU A 281 4.56 17.21 10.05
CA GLU A 281 4.21 16.18 9.07
C GLU A 281 4.86 14.82 9.41
N HIS A 282 6.15 14.80 9.76
CA HIS A 282 6.81 13.55 10.18
C HIS A 282 6.18 12.97 11.45
N LEU A 283 5.95 13.82 12.45
CA LEU A 283 5.30 13.45 13.71
C LEU A 283 3.87 12.92 13.47
N CYS A 284 3.11 13.60 12.61
CA CYS A 284 1.78 13.18 12.22
C CYS A 284 1.79 11.79 11.57
N ASN A 285 2.70 11.57 10.63
CA ASN A 285 2.79 10.31 9.91
C ASN A 285 3.07 9.11 10.82
N VAL A 286 3.97 9.22 11.81
CA VAL A 286 4.22 8.13 12.76
C VAL A 286 3.06 7.91 13.72
N LEU A 287 2.34 8.95 14.14
CA LEU A 287 1.18 8.79 15.01
C LEU A 287 0.00 8.15 14.27
N LEU A 288 -0.26 8.56 13.03
CA LEU A 288 -1.25 7.91 12.17
C LEU A 288 -0.84 6.46 11.88
N LEU A 289 0.44 6.17 11.67
CA LEU A 289 0.92 4.80 11.49
C LEU A 289 0.69 3.92 12.72
N ALA A 290 0.98 4.43 13.93
CA ALA A 290 0.69 3.74 15.18
C ALA A 290 -0.81 3.49 15.34
N HIS A 291 -1.63 4.48 15.03
CA HIS A 291 -3.09 4.36 15.10
C HIS A 291 -3.64 3.36 14.06
N ALA A 292 -3.09 3.36 12.84
CA ALA A 292 -3.44 2.42 11.78
C ALA A 292 -3.23 0.97 12.22
N PHE A 293 -2.15 0.67 12.95
CA PHE A 293 -1.94 -0.68 13.48
C PHE A 293 -3.16 -1.17 14.26
N TYR A 294 -3.64 -0.38 15.22
CA TYR A 294 -4.79 -0.77 16.04
C TYR A 294 -6.09 -0.86 15.21
N LEU A 295 -6.33 0.07 14.29
CA LEU A 295 -7.50 0.00 13.40
C LEU A 295 -7.51 -1.27 12.52
N LEU A 296 -6.34 -1.75 12.09
CA LEU A 296 -6.21 -2.94 11.24
C LEU A 296 -6.39 -4.26 12.01
N VAL A 297 -6.14 -4.26 13.31
CA VAL A 297 -6.31 -5.47 14.15
C VAL A 297 -7.67 -5.52 14.85
N GLU A 298 -8.38 -4.39 14.90
CA GLU A 298 -9.78 -4.28 15.35
C GLU A 298 -10.80 -4.59 14.23
N SER A 299 -10.37 -4.64 12.96
CA SER A 299 -11.22 -4.79 11.76
C SER A 299 -11.67 -6.22 11.43
#